data_AF-A0A7S1D4A1-F1
#
_entry.id   AF-A0A7S1D4A1-F1
#
_cell.length_a   1.000
_cell.length_b   1.000
_cell.length_c   1.000
_cell.angle_alpha   90.00
_cell.angle_beta   90.00
_cell.angle_gamma   90.00
#
_symmetry.space_group_name_H-M   'P 1'
#
loop_
_entity.id
_entity.type
_entity.pdbx_description
1 polymer ?
#
loop_
_entity_poly.entity_id
_entity_poly.type
_entity_poly.pdbx_seq_one_letter_code
_entity_poly.pdbx_strand_id
1 'polypeptide(L)'
;VVTGNVAIVEILRRDRPNATIVINSLLPPLNSITTNNNNNNNNRLQDDPVWQKIRAINHQLECFAVSRTRIEFFNATTYFLNQEGTRVNASLMTDMVHPSVEGTRIWGQAIVERVQQLLLLGAPGGE
;
A
#
# COMPACT_ATOMS: atom_id res chain seq x y z
N VAL A 1 4.95 -3.04 13.50
CA VAL A 1 4.17 -2.30 12.49
C VAL A 1 2.70 -2.72 12.48
N VAL A 2 2.37 -3.99 12.28
CA VAL A 2 0.97 -4.47 12.25
C VAL A 2 0.19 -4.10 13.51
N THR A 3 0.68 -4.48 14.70
CA THR A 3 0.02 -4.18 15.98
C THR A 3 -0.27 -2.70 16.19
N GLY A 4 0.65 -1.83 15.78
CA GLY A 4 0.45 -0.37 15.88
C GLY A 4 -0.66 0.14 14.97
N ASN A 5 -0.70 -0.33 13.72
CA ASN A 5 -1.79 0.01 12.79
C ASN A 5 -3.14 -0.49 13.32
N VAL A 6 -3.19 -1.72 13.84
CA VAL A 6 -4.40 -2.28 14.46
C VAL A 6 -4.86 -1.41 15.64
N ALA A 7 -3.95 -1.02 16.53
CA ALA A 7 -4.29 -0.16 17.66
C ALA A 7 -4.86 1.20 17.22
N ILE A 8 -4.28 1.82 16.19
CA ILE A 8 -4.79 3.07 15.61
C ILE A 8 -6.20 2.87 15.04
N VAL A 9 -6.43 1.78 14.31
CA VAL A 9 -7.75 1.48 13.75
C VAL A 9 -8.79 1.31 14.87
N GLU A 10 -8.48 0.59 15.95
CA GLU A 10 -9.44 0.42 17.06
C GLU A 10 -9.73 1.76 17.79
N ILE A 11 -8.75 2.64 17.91
CA ILE A 11 -8.96 4.02 18.42
C ILE A 11 -9.90 4.79 17.49
N LEU A 12 -9.63 4.77 16.17
CA LEU A 12 -10.47 5.46 15.18
C LEU A 12 -11.90 4.92 15.17
N ARG A 13 -12.10 3.60 15.32
CA ARG A 13 -13.43 3.00 15.40
C ARG A 13 -14.19 3.43 16.66
N ARG A 14 -13.50 3.54 17.80
CA ARG A 14 -14.11 4.04 19.03
C ARG A 14 -14.57 5.49 18.87
N ASP A 15 -13.70 6.34 18.30
CA ASP A 15 -13.93 7.77 18.24
C ASP A 15 -14.83 8.18 17.05
N ARG A 16 -14.86 7.36 15.98
CA ARG A 16 -15.64 7.55 14.74
C ARG A 16 -16.31 6.23 14.32
N PRO A 17 -17.33 5.75 15.05
CA PRO A 17 -17.90 4.40 14.87
C PRO A 17 -18.57 4.13 13.52
N ASN A 18 -18.94 5.20 12.81
CA ASN A 18 -19.58 5.13 11.50
C ASN A 18 -18.62 5.40 10.33
N ALA A 19 -17.35 5.74 10.60
CA ALA A 19 -16.39 5.98 9.54
C ALA A 19 -15.95 4.65 8.89
N THR A 20 -15.77 4.67 7.57
CA THR A 20 -14.98 3.66 6.86
C THR A 20 -13.51 4.03 6.96
N ILE A 21 -12.68 3.10 7.42
CA ILE A 21 -11.24 3.30 7.59
C ILE A 21 -10.50 2.59 6.47
N VAL A 22 -9.63 3.32 5.76
CA VAL A 22 -8.81 2.75 4.68
C VAL A 22 -7.36 2.65 5.15
N ILE A 23 -6.83 1.43 5.19
CA ILE A 23 -5.42 1.13 5.47
C ILE A 23 -4.70 1.06 4.14
N ASN A 24 -3.71 1.93 3.94
CA ASN A 24 -2.86 1.88 2.74
C ASN A 24 -1.77 0.80 2.91
N SER A 25 -1.48 0.07 1.83
CA SER A 25 -0.31 -0.80 1.79
C SER A 25 0.98 -0.03 2.01
N LEU A 26 1.93 -0.62 2.71
CA LEU A 26 3.31 -0.18 2.67
C LEU A 26 3.88 -0.44 1.27
N LEU A 27 4.50 0.59 0.69
CA LEU A 27 5.01 0.55 -0.68
C LEU A 27 6.31 -0.26 -0.78
N PRO A 28 6.62 -0.84 -1.96
CA PRO A 28 7.90 -1.48 -2.17
C PRO A 28 9.01 -0.42 -2.20
N PRO A 29 10.09 -0.58 -1.40
CA PRO A 29 11.26 0.27 -1.52
C PRO A 29 12.00 -0.09 -2.82
N LEU A 30 12.73 0.86 -3.39
CA LEU A 30 13.59 0.59 -4.54
C LEU A 30 14.79 -0.30 -4.15
N ASN A 31 15.08 -0.48 -2.84
CA ASN A 31 16.37 -1.06 -2.44
C ASN A 31 16.50 -1.79 -1.08
N SER A 32 16.88 -3.08 -1.13
CA SER A 32 17.91 -3.71 -0.28
C SER A 32 18.99 -4.49 -1.06
N ILE A 33 18.79 -4.79 -2.35
CA ILE A 33 19.72 -5.62 -3.16
C ILE A 33 20.56 -4.79 -4.15
N THR A 34 20.11 -3.61 -4.58
CA THR A 34 20.85 -2.76 -5.55
C THR A 34 22.01 -1.96 -4.92
N THR A 35 22.17 -1.94 -3.58
CA THR A 35 23.36 -1.38 -2.92
C THR A 35 24.55 -2.34 -2.83
N ASN A 36 24.37 -3.64 -3.05
CA ASN A 36 25.50 -4.56 -3.15
C ASN A 36 26.03 -4.49 -4.59
N ASN A 37 27.23 -3.92 -4.75
CA ASN A 37 28.04 -3.72 -5.96
C ASN A 37 28.37 -5.01 -6.76
N ASN A 38 27.42 -5.92 -6.95
CA ASN A 38 27.55 -7.03 -7.87
C ASN A 38 26.65 -6.71 -9.06
N ASN A 39 27.27 -6.51 -10.23
CA ASN A 39 26.70 -6.15 -11.54
C ASN A 39 25.71 -7.19 -12.11
N ASN A 40 24.92 -7.87 -11.27
CA ASN A 40 23.90 -8.80 -11.70
C ASN A 40 22.60 -8.04 -11.93
N ASN A 41 22.30 -7.83 -13.21
CA ASN A 41 21.04 -7.29 -13.74
C ASN A 41 19.81 -8.16 -13.41
N ASN A 42 19.88 -9.10 -12.46
CA ASN A 42 18.85 -10.08 -12.13
C ASN A 42 18.13 -9.81 -10.81
N ASN A 43 18.36 -8.68 -10.15
CA ASN A 43 17.71 -8.37 -8.86
C ASN A 43 16.19 -8.19 -9.01
N ARG A 44 15.40 -9.25 -8.78
CA ARG A 44 13.94 -9.18 -8.78
C ARG A 44 13.48 -8.68 -7.42
N LEU A 45 12.40 -7.91 -7.41
CA LEU A 45 11.76 -7.46 -6.17
C LEU A 45 11.39 -8.63 -5.26
N GLN A 46 11.04 -9.79 -5.84
CA GLN A 46 10.71 -11.01 -5.09
C GLN A 46 11.88 -11.59 -4.29
N ASP A 47 13.12 -11.24 -4.62
CA ASP A 47 14.29 -11.73 -3.91
C ASP A 47 14.68 -10.79 -2.75
N ASP A 48 14.09 -9.58 -2.69
CA ASP A 48 14.42 -8.56 -1.69
C ASP A 48 13.87 -8.92 -0.29
N PRO A 49 14.75 -9.12 0.72
CA PRO A 49 14.32 -9.53 2.06
C PRO A 49 13.53 -8.45 2.80
N VAL A 50 13.75 -7.16 2.50
CA VAL A 50 12.94 -6.06 3.03
C VAL A 50 11.56 -6.11 2.39
N TRP A 51 11.48 -6.31 1.08
CA TRP A 51 10.19 -6.47 0.41
C TRP A 51 9.41 -7.69 0.91
N GLN A 52 10.06 -8.83 1.18
CA GLN A 52 9.38 -9.99 1.78
C GLN A 52 8.72 -9.64 3.13
N LYS A 53 9.44 -8.90 3.98
CA LYS A 53 8.89 -8.43 5.26
C LYS A 53 7.71 -7.47 5.06
N ILE A 54 7.83 -6.53 4.13
CA ILE A 54 6.76 -5.59 3.79
C ILE A 54 5.53 -6.33 3.26
N ARG A 55 5.70 -7.31 2.37
CA ARG A 55 4.61 -8.18 1.89
C ARG A 55 3.93 -8.92 3.02
N ALA A 56 4.70 -9.49 3.96
CA ALA A 56 4.12 -10.17 5.12
C ALA A 56 3.30 -9.21 6.00
N ILE A 57 3.77 -7.96 6.19
CA ILE A 57 3.03 -6.91 6.91
C ILE A 57 1.75 -6.53 6.15
N ASN A 58 1.84 -6.25 4.85
CA ASN A 58 0.69 -5.91 4.01
C ASN A 58 -0.36 -7.01 4.04
N HIS A 59 0.05 -8.27 3.91
CA HIS A 59 -0.85 -9.41 3.98
C HIS A 59 -1.58 -9.50 5.32
N GLN A 60 -0.88 -9.30 6.44
CA GLN A 60 -1.52 -9.30 7.76
C GLN A 60 -2.51 -8.14 7.94
N LEU A 61 -2.20 -6.95 7.40
CA LEU A 61 -3.10 -5.79 7.42
C LEU A 61 -4.34 -6.02 6.55
N GLU A 62 -4.17 -6.64 5.37
CA GLU A 62 -5.26 -7.03 4.49
C GLU A 62 -6.18 -8.05 5.14
N CYS A 63 -5.62 -9.13 5.71
CA CYS A 63 -6.42 -10.12 6.46
C CYS A 63 -7.19 -9.47 7.61
N PHE A 64 -6.57 -8.55 8.33
CA PHE A 64 -7.22 -7.79 9.41
C PHE A 64 -8.39 -6.95 8.92
N ALA A 65 -8.26 -6.31 7.75
CA ALA A 65 -9.29 -5.49 7.14
C ALA A 65 -10.47 -6.34 6.65
N VAL A 66 -10.19 -7.41 5.89
CA VAL A 66 -11.21 -8.33 5.35
C VAL A 66 -12.06 -8.97 6.47
N SER A 67 -11.49 -9.19 7.65
CA SER A 67 -12.21 -9.80 8.77
C SER A 67 -13.12 -8.83 9.55
N ARG A 68 -13.26 -7.56 9.13
CA ARG A 68 -13.99 -6.53 9.88
C ARG A 68 -14.86 -5.67 8.97
N THR A 69 -16.01 -5.22 9.49
CA THR A 69 -16.87 -4.29 8.76
C THR A 69 -16.26 -2.90 8.74
N ARG A 70 -16.41 -2.20 7.59
CA ARG A 70 -15.96 -0.80 7.40
C ARG A 70 -14.46 -0.57 7.57
N ILE A 71 -13.65 -1.61 7.37
CA ILE A 71 -12.20 -1.49 7.27
C ILE A 71 -11.77 -2.03 5.91
N GLU A 72 -11.07 -1.21 5.17
CA GLU A 72 -10.65 -1.47 3.80
C GLU A 72 -9.13 -1.50 3.72
N PHE A 73 -8.58 -2.42 2.94
CA PHE A 73 -7.17 -2.40 2.59
C PHE A 73 -6.99 -1.92 1.15
N PHE A 74 -6.21 -0.87 0.97
CA PHE A 74 -5.87 -0.34 -0.35
C PHE A 74 -4.45 -0.76 -0.73
N ASN A 75 -4.34 -1.74 -1.61
CA ASN A 75 -3.06 -2.21 -2.13
C ASN A 75 -2.60 -1.36 -3.31
N ALA A 76 -1.64 -0.47 -3.05
CA ALA A 76 -1.06 0.42 -4.05
C ALA A 76 0.20 -0.14 -4.72
N THR A 77 0.61 -1.36 -4.39
CA THR A 77 1.91 -1.92 -4.80
C THR A 77 2.13 -1.84 -6.31
N THR A 78 1.14 -2.26 -7.10
CA THR A 78 1.26 -2.39 -8.56
C THR A 78 1.50 -1.06 -9.27
N TYR A 79 1.07 0.07 -8.69
CA TYR A 79 1.33 1.40 -9.24
C TYR A 79 2.81 1.79 -9.25
N PHE A 80 3.62 1.15 -8.39
CA PHE A 80 5.04 1.44 -8.25
C PHE A 80 5.93 0.39 -8.92
N LEU A 81 5.37 -0.56 -9.66
CA LEU A 81 6.14 -1.58 -10.35
C LEU A 81 6.35 -1.24 -11.82
N ASN A 82 7.36 -1.87 -12.44
CA ASN A 82 7.47 -1.95 -13.89
C ASN A 82 6.31 -2.76 -14.48
N GLN A 83 6.18 -2.73 -15.81
CA GLN A 83 5.11 -3.42 -16.54
C GLN A 83 5.09 -4.93 -16.26
N GLU A 84 6.25 -5.54 -16.01
CA GLU A 84 6.37 -6.96 -15.70
C GLU A 84 6.05 -7.29 -14.23
N GLY A 85 5.86 -6.29 -13.36
CA GLY A 85 5.62 -6.49 -11.93
C GLY A 85 6.81 -7.10 -11.17
N THR A 86 8.02 -7.09 -11.76
CA THR A 86 9.21 -7.76 -11.23
C THR A 86 10.15 -6.83 -10.49
N ARG A 87 10.01 -5.51 -10.68
CA ARG A 87 10.89 -4.48 -10.12
C ARG A 87 10.09 -3.24 -9.76
N VAL A 88 10.59 -2.48 -8.79
CA VAL A 88 10.09 -1.13 -8.54
C VAL A 88 10.50 -0.22 -9.69
N ASN A 89 9.57 0.62 -10.13
CA ASN A 89 9.85 1.65 -11.13
C ASN A 89 10.62 2.80 -10.48
N ALA A 90 11.91 2.91 -10.81
CA ALA A 90 12.81 3.91 -10.22
C ALA A 90 12.35 5.36 -10.47
N SER A 91 11.68 5.66 -11.58
CA SER A 91 11.18 7.03 -11.85
C SER A 91 10.06 7.46 -10.91
N LEU A 92 9.41 6.49 -10.26
CA LEU A 92 8.33 6.72 -9.30
C LEU A 92 8.84 6.78 -7.85
N MET A 93 10.12 6.50 -7.59
CA MET A 93 10.73 6.43 -6.25
C MET A 93 12.11 7.13 -6.23
N THR A 94 12.13 8.44 -6.05
CA THR A 94 13.30 9.31 -6.34
C THR A 94 14.53 9.07 -5.45
N ASP A 95 14.34 8.61 -4.22
CA ASP A 95 15.42 8.38 -3.24
C ASP A 95 15.35 6.99 -2.63
N MET A 96 14.82 6.04 -3.40
CA MET A 96 14.63 4.64 -3.04
C MET A 96 13.56 4.34 -1.99
N VAL A 97 12.99 5.35 -1.35
CA VAL A 97 12.00 5.17 -0.28
C VAL A 97 10.75 6.01 -0.51
N HIS A 98 10.91 7.24 -0.97
CA HIS A 98 9.82 8.17 -1.15
C HIS A 98 9.35 8.19 -2.61
N PRO A 99 8.02 8.23 -2.83
CA PRO A 99 7.46 8.49 -4.14
C PRO A 99 7.99 9.79 -4.74
N SER A 100 8.24 9.80 -6.05
CA SER A 100 8.48 11.03 -6.79
C SER A 100 7.21 11.88 -6.85
N VAL A 101 7.29 13.09 -7.43
CA VAL A 101 6.10 13.90 -7.73
C VAL A 101 5.10 13.09 -8.56
N GLU A 102 5.59 12.38 -9.58
CA GLU A 102 4.75 11.55 -10.44
C GLU A 102 4.21 10.32 -9.71
N GLY A 103 5.05 9.65 -8.89
CA GLY A 103 4.58 8.53 -8.04
C GLY A 103 3.49 8.95 -7.06
N THR A 104 3.63 10.13 -6.45
CA THR A 104 2.63 10.72 -5.58
C THR A 104 1.35 11.05 -6.34
N ARG A 105 1.44 11.59 -7.56
CA ARG A 105 0.29 11.88 -8.42
C ARG A 105 -0.49 10.62 -8.76
N ILE A 106 0.18 9.56 -9.20
CA ILE A 106 -0.44 8.27 -9.55
C ILE A 106 -1.14 7.65 -8.33
N TRP A 107 -0.43 7.54 -7.20
CA TRP A 107 -1.02 7.04 -5.97
C TRP A 107 -2.20 7.89 -5.50
N GLY A 108 -2.04 9.21 -5.52
CA GLY A 108 -3.06 10.19 -5.12
C GLY A 108 -4.35 10.06 -5.92
N GLN A 109 -4.23 9.92 -7.24
CA GLN A 109 -5.38 9.66 -8.10
C GLN A 109 -6.07 8.34 -7.74
N ALA A 110 -5.30 7.27 -7.57
CA ALA A 110 -5.84 5.94 -7.28
C ALA A 110 -6.56 5.86 -5.91
N ILE A 111 -6.01 6.51 -4.87
CA ILE A 111 -6.67 6.54 -3.56
C ILE A 111 -7.93 7.41 -3.56
N VAL A 112 -7.95 8.51 -4.32
CA VAL A 112 -9.15 9.35 -4.48
C VAL A 112 -10.26 8.55 -5.17
N GLU A 113 -9.94 7.86 -6.27
CA GLU A 113 -10.90 6.99 -6.97
C GLU A 113 -11.44 5.90 -6.04
N ARG A 114 -10.59 5.28 -5.21
CA ARG A 114 -11.02 4.29 -4.22
C ARG A 114 -11.95 4.88 -3.17
N VAL A 115 -11.64 6.05 -2.63
CA VAL A 115 -12.49 6.73 -1.64
C VAL A 115 -13.84 7.09 -2.24
N GLN A 116 -13.88 7.57 -3.48
CA GLN A 116 -15.13 7.86 -4.19
C GLN A 116 -16.00 6.61 -4.34
N GLN A 117 -15.42 5.47 -4.72
CA GLN A 117 -16.15 4.20 -4.79
C GLN A 117 -16.75 3.81 -3.43
N LEU A 118 -16.00 3.94 -2.34
CA LEU A 118 -16.47 3.63 -1.00
C LEU A 118 -17.61 4.54 -0.55
N LEU A 119 -17.56 5.83 -0.91
CA LEU A 119 -18.63 6.79 -0.64
C LEU A 119 -19.90 6.45 -1.41
N LEU A 120 -19.77 6.02 -2.67
CA LEU A 120 -20.91 5.59 -3.49
C LEU A 120 -21.53 4.30 -2.97
N LEU A 121 -20.72 3.33 -2.52
CA LEU A 121 -21.20 2.08 -1.93
C LEU A 121 -21.83 2.27 -0.54
N GLY A 122 -21.40 3.30 0.18
CA GLY A 122 -21.92 3.68 1.50
C GLY A 122 -23.12 4.64 1.45
N ALA A 123 -23.47 5.18 0.27
CA ALA A 123 -24.68 5.96 0.11
C ALA A 123 -25.89 5.02 0.26
N PRO A 124 -26.84 5.30 1.18
CA PRO A 124 -28.11 4.59 1.14
C PRO A 124 -28.70 4.80 -0.25
N GLY A 125 -29.07 3.70 -0.92
CA GLY A 125 -29.74 3.76 -2.21
C GLY A 125 -30.88 4.76 -2.14
N GLY A 126 -30.96 5.61 -3.16
CA GLY A 126 -32.10 6.50 -3.33
C GLY A 126 -33.38 5.68 -3.24
N GLU A 127 -34.19 6.03 -2.24
CA GLU A 127 -35.62 5.74 -2.22
C GLU A 127 -36.33 6.49 -3.34
#